data_AF-A0A518AMJ2-F1
#
_entry.id   AF-A0A518AMJ2-F1
#
_cell.length_a   1.000
_cell.length_b   1.000
_cell.length_c   1.000
_cell.angle_alpha   90.00
_cell.angle_beta   90.00
_cell.angle_gamma   90.00
#
_symmetry.space_group_name_H-M   'P 1'
#
loop_
_entity.id
_entity.type
_entity.pdbx_description
1 polymer ?
#
loop_
_entity_poly.entity_id
_entity_poly.type
_entity_poly.pdbx_seq_one_letter_code
_entity_poly.pdbx_strand_id
1 'polypeptide(L)'
;MILILYCFFWLPIARESNYVEALESQGVRIVRDTTGGTIASINLSGMNDYEACRELVSKLKSPYLVVIEDRIVNRKCWEVITSSPDLEAILIEDATVSSDGINQLQQLASLRKIVMRNCILEKGVAKGLSKLRQLEQLTLLRVSLDDQFIDAILGLPNITHLALLDDSLEEHHLIALFGSQSLRYLTVTNTVYSDHLNLIEELKHSQPQIVFAAESFGDNEP
;
A
#
# COMPACT_ATOMS: atom_id res chain seq x y z
N MET A 1 3.63 55.62 -3.73
CA MET A 1 3.71 54.73 -4.91
C MET A 1 4.18 53.37 -4.42
N ILE A 2 3.25 52.55 -3.92
CA ILE A 2 3.51 51.22 -3.37
C ILE A 2 3.04 50.23 -4.43
N LEU A 3 3.98 49.57 -5.11
CA LEU A 3 3.70 48.52 -6.09
C LEU A 3 4.08 47.17 -5.48
N ILE A 4 3.05 46.32 -5.38
CA ILE A 4 3.06 44.86 -5.57
C ILE A 4 3.81 44.03 -4.53
N LEU A 5 3.05 43.55 -3.54
CA LEU A 5 3.34 42.36 -2.73
C LEU A 5 2.05 41.55 -2.60
N TYR A 6 1.58 40.96 -3.71
CA TYR A 6 0.39 40.10 -3.72
C TYR A 6 0.56 38.83 -4.57
N CYS A 7 1.78 38.35 -4.78
CA CYS A 7 2.03 37.15 -5.59
C CYS A 7 2.79 36.04 -4.87
N PHE A 8 2.68 35.87 -3.55
CA PHE A 8 3.37 34.77 -2.86
C PHE A 8 2.49 33.83 -2.03
N PHE A 9 1.20 34.14 -1.86
CA PHE A 9 0.25 33.22 -1.20
C PHE A 9 -0.61 32.40 -2.17
N TRP A 10 -0.41 32.56 -3.48
CA TRP A 10 -1.20 31.91 -4.53
C TRP A 10 -0.31 31.29 -5.61
N LEU A 11 0.62 30.42 -5.22
CA LEU A 11 1.59 29.82 -6.15
C LEU A 11 1.77 28.30 -6.04
N PRO A 12 1.63 27.63 -4.88
CA PRO A 12 1.65 26.17 -4.84
C PRO A 12 0.40 25.57 -5.51
N ILE A 13 -0.78 26.07 -5.13
CA ILE A 13 -2.09 25.56 -5.56
C ILE A 13 -2.29 25.74 -7.08
N ALA A 14 -1.86 26.89 -7.64
CA ALA A 14 -2.00 27.18 -9.06
C ALA A 14 -1.09 26.33 -9.96
N ARG A 15 0.06 25.85 -9.44
CA ARG A 15 1.01 25.02 -10.21
C ARG A 15 0.59 23.56 -10.31
N GLU A 16 0.02 23.01 -9.24
CA GLU A 16 -0.52 21.65 -9.24
C GLU A 16 -1.80 21.53 -10.07
N SER A 17 -2.59 22.63 -10.15
CA SER A 17 -3.82 22.67 -10.94
C SER A 17 -3.61 22.29 -12.42
N ASN A 18 -2.52 22.75 -13.04
CA ASN A 18 -2.23 22.43 -14.45
C ASN A 18 -1.87 20.94 -14.68
N TYR A 19 -1.26 20.28 -13.70
CA TYR A 19 -0.92 18.86 -13.83
C TYR A 19 -2.13 17.97 -13.54
N VAL A 20 -3.03 18.42 -12.66
CA VAL A 20 -4.27 17.71 -12.33
C VAL A 20 -5.17 17.60 -13.55
N GLU A 21 -5.48 18.72 -14.22
CA GLU A 21 -6.32 18.69 -15.44
C GLU A 21 -5.67 17.84 -16.54
N ALA A 22 -4.34 17.91 -16.68
CA ALA A 22 -3.62 17.07 -17.63
C ALA A 22 -3.70 15.58 -17.28
N LEU A 23 -3.55 15.20 -16.01
CA LEU A 23 -3.68 13.82 -15.54
C LEU A 23 -5.12 13.31 -15.76
N GLU A 24 -6.12 14.11 -15.43
CA GLU A 24 -7.54 13.76 -15.64
C GLU A 24 -7.84 13.55 -17.13
N SER A 25 -7.24 14.36 -18.02
CA SER A 25 -7.36 14.16 -19.48
C SER A 25 -6.75 12.82 -19.95
N GLN A 26 -5.81 12.25 -19.20
CA GLN A 26 -5.22 10.93 -19.46
C GLN A 26 -5.98 9.77 -18.79
N GLY A 27 -7.12 10.05 -18.16
CA GLY A 27 -7.96 9.05 -17.49
C GLY A 27 -7.60 8.80 -16.03
N VAL A 28 -6.61 9.52 -15.46
CA VAL A 28 -6.25 9.42 -14.04
C VAL A 28 -7.33 10.09 -13.20
N ARG A 29 -7.93 9.35 -12.25
CA ARG A 29 -8.88 9.95 -11.31
C ARG A 29 -8.14 10.48 -10.10
N ILE A 30 -8.48 11.70 -9.67
CA ILE A 30 -7.80 12.35 -8.56
C ILE A 30 -8.80 12.64 -7.45
N VAL A 31 -8.46 12.21 -6.23
CA VAL A 31 -9.19 12.57 -5.02
C VAL A 31 -8.35 13.56 -4.23
N ARG A 32 -8.97 14.65 -3.80
CA ARG A 32 -8.35 15.67 -2.95
C ARG A 32 -8.67 15.43 -1.48
N ASP A 33 -7.83 15.97 -0.60
CA ASP A 33 -8.08 15.94 0.84
C ASP A 33 -9.38 16.69 1.22
N THR A 34 -9.77 16.58 2.50
CA THR A 34 -10.99 17.22 3.02
C THR A 34 -10.97 18.75 2.97
N THR A 35 -9.80 19.36 2.74
CA THR A 35 -9.64 20.81 2.54
C THR A 35 -9.73 21.21 1.07
N GLY A 36 -9.74 20.24 0.15
CA GLY A 36 -9.74 20.43 -1.30
C GLY A 36 -8.42 20.95 -1.86
N GLY A 37 -7.39 21.11 -1.02
CA GLY A 37 -6.12 21.73 -1.40
C GLY A 37 -5.14 20.73 -2.03
N THR A 38 -4.92 19.60 -1.37
CA THR A 38 -3.86 18.63 -1.71
C THR A 38 -4.43 17.39 -2.39
N ILE A 39 -3.64 16.75 -3.24
CA ILE A 39 -3.95 15.41 -3.77
C ILE A 39 -3.86 14.40 -2.62
N ALA A 40 -4.97 13.74 -2.30
CA ALA A 40 -5.00 12.64 -1.35
C ALA A 40 -4.69 11.30 -2.04
N SER A 41 -5.28 11.08 -3.22
CA SER A 41 -4.98 9.89 -4.02
C SER A 41 -5.09 10.14 -5.51
N ILE A 42 -4.36 9.32 -6.27
CA ILE A 42 -4.49 9.21 -7.72
C ILE A 42 -4.78 7.75 -8.08
N ASN A 43 -5.80 7.52 -8.89
CA ASN A 43 -6.10 6.21 -9.45
C ASN A 43 -5.51 6.15 -10.86
N LEU A 44 -4.51 5.28 -11.04
CA LEU A 44 -3.79 5.10 -12.30
C LEU A 44 -4.34 3.93 -13.13
N SER A 45 -5.53 3.42 -12.80
CA SER A 45 -6.18 2.36 -13.56
C SER A 45 -6.67 2.88 -14.90
N GLY A 46 -6.47 2.12 -15.97
CA GLY A 46 -7.00 2.46 -17.29
C GLY A 46 -6.43 3.74 -17.93
N MET A 47 -5.21 4.14 -17.58
CA MET A 47 -4.53 5.29 -18.21
C MET A 47 -4.46 5.16 -19.73
N ASN A 48 -4.72 6.27 -20.43
CA ASN A 48 -4.67 6.33 -21.89
C ASN A 48 -3.23 6.42 -22.43
N ASP A 49 -2.37 7.22 -21.77
CA ASP A 49 -0.98 7.44 -22.16
C ASP A 49 -0.05 7.31 -20.94
N TYR A 50 0.64 6.18 -20.87
CA TYR A 50 1.57 5.88 -19.77
C TYR A 50 2.79 6.82 -19.75
N GLU A 51 3.26 7.31 -20.90
CA GLU A 51 4.45 8.17 -20.94
C GLU A 51 4.09 9.58 -20.46
N ALA A 52 2.96 10.12 -20.92
CA ALA A 52 2.43 11.38 -20.45
C ALA A 52 2.12 11.32 -18.94
N CYS A 53 1.44 10.26 -18.48
CA CYS A 53 1.19 10.06 -17.05
C CYS A 53 2.48 9.98 -16.24
N ARG A 54 3.51 9.27 -16.72
CA ARG A 54 4.81 9.19 -16.05
C ARG A 54 5.46 10.57 -15.88
N GLU A 55 5.45 11.39 -16.93
CA GLU A 55 6.01 12.74 -16.85
C GLU A 55 5.25 13.60 -15.83
N LEU A 56 3.91 13.56 -15.86
CA LEU A 56 3.06 14.34 -14.97
C LEU A 56 3.16 13.88 -13.52
N VAL A 57 3.12 12.57 -13.26
CA VAL A 57 3.24 11.96 -11.93
C VAL A 57 4.60 12.30 -11.29
N SER A 58 5.69 12.34 -12.07
CA SER A 58 7.01 12.72 -11.55
C SER A 58 7.10 14.15 -11.01
N LYS A 59 6.16 15.03 -11.42
CA LYS A 59 6.10 16.44 -11.02
C LYS A 59 5.27 16.67 -9.76
N LEU A 60 4.53 15.66 -9.27
CA LEU A 60 3.78 15.77 -8.03
C LEU A 60 4.75 15.90 -6.84
N LYS A 61 4.45 16.82 -5.91
CA LYS A 61 5.33 17.20 -4.79
C LYS A 61 4.57 17.16 -3.47
N SER A 62 4.01 15.99 -3.17
CA SER A 62 3.41 15.69 -1.87
C SER A 62 3.33 14.18 -1.70
N PRO A 63 3.24 13.68 -0.46
CA PRO A 63 2.77 12.32 -0.24
C PRO A 63 1.33 12.19 -0.71
N TYR A 64 1.03 11.09 -1.40
CA TYR A 64 -0.31 10.71 -1.81
C TYR A 64 -0.40 9.18 -1.90
N LEU A 65 -1.63 8.68 -1.97
CA LEU A 65 -1.92 7.28 -2.24
C LEU A 65 -2.04 7.05 -3.75
N VAL A 66 -1.36 6.04 -4.28
CA VAL A 66 -1.66 5.50 -5.62
C VAL A 66 -2.65 4.35 -5.49
N VAL A 67 -3.70 4.36 -6.31
CA VAL A 67 -4.70 3.29 -6.41
C VAL A 67 -4.60 2.63 -7.78
N ILE A 68 -4.57 1.29 -7.80
CA ILE A 68 -4.60 0.45 -9.01
C ILE A 68 -5.69 -0.61 -8.83
N GLU A 69 -6.67 -0.64 -9.74
CA GLU A 69 -7.81 -1.57 -9.78
C GLU A 69 -7.77 -2.44 -11.07
N ASP A 70 -6.65 -2.39 -11.80
CA ASP A 70 -6.50 -3.12 -13.06
C ASP A 70 -6.14 -4.59 -12.82
N ARG A 71 -6.88 -5.51 -13.46
CA ARG A 71 -6.64 -6.97 -13.37
C ARG A 71 -5.18 -7.40 -13.58
N ILE A 72 -4.43 -6.66 -14.40
CA ILE A 72 -3.02 -6.94 -14.66
C ILE A 72 -2.24 -5.61 -14.58
N VAL A 73 -1.38 -5.49 -13.57
CA VAL A 73 -0.46 -4.34 -13.46
C VAL A 73 0.77 -4.59 -14.33
N ASN A 74 0.72 -4.08 -15.56
CA ASN A 74 1.80 -4.28 -16.54
C ASN A 74 3.05 -3.41 -16.22
N ARG A 75 4.15 -3.68 -16.93
CA ARG A 75 5.44 -2.96 -16.76
C ARG A 75 5.30 -1.44 -16.86
N LYS A 76 4.53 -0.93 -17.83
CA LYS A 76 4.38 0.52 -18.02
C LYS A 76 3.67 1.17 -16.84
N CYS A 77 2.70 0.47 -16.24
CA CYS A 77 2.06 0.95 -15.02
C CYS A 77 3.09 1.11 -13.87
N TRP A 78 3.95 0.11 -13.66
CA TRP A 78 5.03 0.21 -12.67
C TRP A 78 6.03 1.34 -12.95
N GLU A 79 6.33 1.62 -14.22
CA GLU A 79 7.18 2.76 -14.60
C GLU A 79 6.54 4.12 -14.24
N VAL A 80 5.21 4.24 -14.33
CA VAL A 80 4.47 5.43 -13.86
C VAL A 80 4.52 5.50 -12.33
N ILE A 81 4.14 4.43 -11.63
CA ILE A 81 4.12 4.36 -10.15
C ILE A 81 5.49 4.78 -9.59
N THR A 82 6.56 4.24 -10.17
CA THR A 82 7.91 4.40 -9.64
C THR A 82 8.59 5.70 -10.09
N SER A 83 7.92 6.51 -10.90
CA SER A 83 8.40 7.84 -11.32
C SER A 83 8.19 8.93 -10.26
N SER A 84 7.40 8.65 -9.22
CA SER A 84 7.19 9.55 -8.10
C SER A 84 8.04 9.16 -6.88
N PRO A 85 9.13 9.89 -6.59
CA PRO A 85 9.97 9.60 -5.44
C PRO A 85 9.29 9.91 -4.09
N ASP A 86 8.21 10.71 -4.11
CA ASP A 86 7.49 11.18 -2.94
C ASP A 86 6.30 10.24 -2.59
N LEU A 87 6.10 9.17 -3.35
CA LEU A 87 5.02 8.20 -3.14
C LEU A 87 5.15 7.48 -1.78
N GLU A 88 4.14 7.62 -0.92
CA GLU A 88 4.12 7.06 0.44
C GLU A 88 3.30 5.78 0.53
N ALA A 89 2.21 5.67 -0.24
CA ALA A 89 1.27 4.56 -0.12
C ALA A 89 0.80 4.06 -1.48
N ILE A 90 0.64 2.74 -1.59
CA ILE A 90 0.07 2.08 -2.77
C ILE A 90 -1.08 1.16 -2.30
N LEU A 91 -2.22 1.27 -2.97
CA LEU A 91 -3.34 0.33 -2.92
C LEU A 91 -3.42 -0.38 -4.28
N ILE A 92 -3.39 -1.70 -4.25
CA ILE A 92 -3.60 -2.56 -5.41
C ILE A 92 -4.81 -3.44 -5.11
N GLU A 93 -5.81 -3.42 -5.99
CA GLU A 93 -7.07 -4.11 -5.85
C GLU A 93 -7.38 -4.93 -7.12
N ASP A 94 -7.90 -6.14 -6.93
CA ASP A 94 -8.38 -7.03 -8.00
C ASP A 94 -7.35 -7.33 -9.11
N ALA A 95 -6.05 -7.36 -8.77
CA ALA A 95 -4.95 -7.44 -9.72
C ALA A 95 -4.02 -8.65 -9.56
N THR A 96 -3.37 -9.06 -10.64
CA THR A 96 -2.17 -9.92 -10.57
C THR A 96 -0.92 -9.06 -10.34
N VAL A 97 -0.22 -9.31 -9.25
CA VAL A 97 1.01 -8.61 -8.85
C VAL A 97 2.23 -9.46 -9.20
N SER A 98 3.08 -8.91 -10.06
CA SER A 98 4.31 -9.58 -10.50
C SER A 98 5.50 -9.30 -9.58
N SER A 99 6.45 -10.24 -9.54
CA SER A 99 7.68 -10.07 -8.77
C SER A 99 8.54 -8.92 -9.31
N ASP A 100 8.56 -8.71 -10.63
CA ASP A 100 9.25 -7.59 -11.28
C ASP A 100 8.66 -6.23 -10.88
N GLY A 101 7.33 -6.15 -10.76
CA GLY A 101 6.63 -4.94 -10.31
C GLY A 101 7.02 -4.55 -8.89
N ILE A 102 6.87 -5.50 -7.96
CA ILE A 102 7.22 -5.29 -6.55
C ILE A 102 8.71 -5.00 -6.34
N ASN A 103 9.61 -5.65 -7.09
CA ASN A 103 11.04 -5.38 -7.00
C ASN A 103 11.40 -3.92 -7.35
N GLN A 104 10.64 -3.26 -8.24
CA GLN A 104 10.92 -1.86 -8.60
C GLN A 104 10.58 -0.89 -7.46
N LEU A 105 9.68 -1.26 -6.55
CA LEU A 105 9.29 -0.42 -5.41
C LEU A 105 10.44 -0.17 -4.42
N GLN A 106 11.54 -0.95 -4.48
CA GLN A 106 12.72 -0.74 -3.65
C GLN A 106 13.38 0.64 -3.86
N GLN A 107 13.16 1.26 -5.03
CA GLN A 107 13.71 2.58 -5.33
C GLN A 107 12.90 3.73 -4.68
N LEU A 108 11.69 3.44 -4.20
CA LEU A 108 10.79 4.41 -3.59
C LEU A 108 11.13 4.55 -2.10
N ALA A 109 12.11 5.41 -1.82
CA ALA A 109 12.61 5.66 -0.46
C ALA A 109 11.54 6.24 0.48
N SER A 110 10.48 6.84 -0.05
CA SER A 110 9.36 7.41 0.71
C SER A 110 8.20 6.44 0.92
N LEU A 111 8.18 5.28 0.25
CA LEU A 111 7.10 4.30 0.38
C LEU A 111 7.07 3.77 1.81
N ARG A 112 5.90 3.76 2.44
CA ARG A 112 5.69 3.26 3.81
C ARG A 112 4.56 2.26 3.90
N LYS A 113 3.58 2.33 3.00
CA LYS A 113 2.33 1.58 3.11
C LYS A 113 2.03 0.86 1.81
N ILE A 114 1.72 -0.43 1.91
CA ILE A 114 1.18 -1.21 0.81
C ILE A 114 -0.11 -1.87 1.28
N VAL A 115 -1.15 -1.71 0.49
CA VAL A 115 -2.42 -2.42 0.63
C VAL A 115 -2.63 -3.26 -0.62
N MET A 116 -2.85 -4.56 -0.45
CA MET A 116 -3.18 -5.49 -1.54
C MET A 116 -4.50 -6.19 -1.21
N ARG A 117 -5.52 -5.94 -2.02
CA ARG A 117 -6.85 -6.53 -1.88
C ARG A 117 -7.16 -7.42 -3.08
N ASN A 118 -7.66 -8.63 -2.86
CA ASN A 118 -8.05 -9.57 -3.92
C ASN A 118 -6.96 -9.81 -4.96
N CYS A 119 -5.69 -9.74 -4.53
CA CYS A 119 -4.57 -9.81 -5.45
C CYS A 119 -4.08 -11.26 -5.62
N ILE A 120 -3.75 -11.62 -6.86
CA ILE A 120 -3.02 -12.86 -7.16
C ILE A 120 -1.53 -12.52 -7.17
N LEU A 121 -0.75 -13.16 -6.29
CA LEU A 121 0.68 -12.91 -6.20
C LEU A 121 1.46 -13.92 -7.04
N GLU A 122 2.29 -13.44 -7.96
CA GLU A 122 3.18 -14.31 -8.72
C GLU A 122 4.33 -14.86 -7.87
N LYS A 123 4.92 -15.96 -8.34
CA LYS A 123 6.12 -16.53 -7.71
C LYS A 123 7.23 -15.48 -7.60
N GLY A 124 7.81 -15.36 -6.42
CA GLY A 124 8.91 -14.44 -6.14
C GLY A 124 8.50 -13.06 -5.66
N VAL A 125 7.19 -12.75 -5.57
CA VAL A 125 6.71 -11.52 -4.93
C VAL A 125 7.21 -11.41 -3.49
N ALA A 126 7.17 -12.50 -2.71
CA ALA A 126 7.73 -12.55 -1.34
C ALA A 126 9.19 -12.07 -1.28
N LYS A 127 10.02 -12.53 -2.23
CA LYS A 127 11.44 -12.13 -2.32
C LYS A 127 11.61 -10.66 -2.72
N GLY A 128 10.68 -10.11 -3.49
CA GLY A 128 10.66 -8.67 -3.80
C GLY A 128 10.26 -7.86 -2.57
N LEU A 129 9.21 -8.30 -1.89
CA LEU A 129 8.67 -7.64 -0.69
C LEU A 129 9.73 -7.50 0.40
N SER A 130 10.52 -8.54 0.68
CA SER A 130 11.56 -8.50 1.72
C SER A 130 12.67 -7.47 1.47
N LYS A 131 12.78 -6.91 0.26
CA LYS A 131 13.71 -5.82 -0.07
C LYS A 131 13.15 -4.44 0.25
N LEU A 132 11.86 -4.30 0.53
CA LEU A 132 11.21 -3.03 0.84
C LEU A 132 11.47 -2.65 2.30
N ARG A 133 12.75 -2.42 2.63
CA ARG A 133 13.20 -2.20 4.02
C ARG A 133 12.58 -0.96 4.68
N GLN A 134 12.06 -0.04 3.88
CA GLN A 134 11.36 1.16 4.32
C GLN A 134 9.89 0.93 4.70
N LEU A 135 9.32 -0.25 4.40
CA LEU A 135 7.90 -0.51 4.61
C LEU A 135 7.57 -0.58 6.11
N GLU A 136 6.54 0.18 6.50
CA GLU A 136 6.09 0.29 7.89
C GLU A 136 4.71 -0.35 8.10
N GLN A 137 3.87 -0.36 7.06
CA GLN A 137 2.51 -0.90 7.10
C GLN A 137 2.23 -1.79 5.88
N LEU A 138 1.68 -2.97 6.13
CA LEU A 138 1.23 -3.90 5.11
C LEU A 138 -0.18 -4.38 5.46
N THR A 139 -1.10 -4.21 4.51
CA THR A 139 -2.45 -4.76 4.60
C THR A 139 -2.67 -5.70 3.43
N LEU A 140 -3.02 -6.95 3.75
CA LEU A 140 -3.40 -7.98 2.81
C LEU A 140 -4.86 -8.31 3.10
N LEU A 141 -5.65 -8.39 2.05
CA LEU A 141 -7.06 -8.74 2.15
C LEU A 141 -7.45 -9.70 1.03
N ARG A 142 -7.85 -10.92 1.39
CA ARG A 142 -8.20 -12.00 0.45
C ARG A 142 -7.07 -12.29 -0.53
N VAL A 143 -5.87 -12.47 0.01
CA VAL A 143 -4.64 -12.84 -0.68
C VAL A 143 -4.20 -14.22 -0.20
N SER A 144 -3.83 -15.10 -1.13
CA SER A 144 -3.27 -16.41 -0.78
C SER A 144 -1.82 -16.26 -0.34
N LEU A 145 -1.52 -16.60 0.91
CA LEU A 145 -0.18 -16.50 1.50
C LEU A 145 0.43 -17.89 1.67
N ASP A 146 1.74 -18.00 1.48
CA ASP A 146 2.53 -19.19 1.80
C ASP A 146 3.59 -18.87 2.86
N ASP A 147 4.28 -19.90 3.38
CA ASP A 147 5.33 -19.77 4.39
C ASP A 147 6.40 -18.74 3.98
N GLN A 148 6.78 -18.74 2.69
CA GLN A 148 7.79 -17.82 2.17
C GLN A 148 7.33 -16.36 2.24
N PHE A 149 6.04 -16.12 2.07
CA PHE A 149 5.47 -14.79 2.19
C PHE A 149 5.48 -14.30 3.64
N ILE A 150 5.13 -15.16 4.60
CA ILE A 150 5.20 -14.82 6.03
C ILE A 150 6.65 -14.57 6.45
N ASP A 151 7.60 -15.40 6.03
CA ASP A 151 9.03 -15.19 6.26
C ASP A 151 9.52 -13.85 5.68
N ALA A 152 9.03 -13.48 4.49
CA ALA A 152 9.38 -12.21 3.88
C ALA A 152 8.87 -11.01 4.69
N ILE A 153 7.66 -11.09 5.26
CA ILE A 153 7.12 -10.07 6.15
C ILE A 153 7.96 -9.96 7.41
N LEU A 154 8.32 -11.08 8.03
CA LEU A 154 9.15 -11.13 9.24
C LEU A 154 10.57 -10.57 9.01
N GLY A 155 11.07 -10.65 7.78
CA GLY A 155 12.34 -10.05 7.38
C GLY A 155 12.33 -8.53 7.23
N LEU A 156 11.16 -7.88 7.27
CA LEU A 156 11.05 -6.43 7.14
C LEU A 156 11.46 -5.74 8.45
N PRO A 157 12.55 -4.94 8.46
CA PRO A 157 13.10 -4.40 9.70
C PRO A 157 12.23 -3.30 10.33
N ASN A 158 11.39 -2.64 9.52
CA ASN A 158 10.60 -1.48 9.94
C ASN A 158 9.10 -1.73 9.95
N ILE A 159 8.65 -2.97 9.65
CA ILE A 159 7.21 -3.28 9.65
C ILE A 159 6.69 -3.19 11.09
N THR A 160 5.69 -2.33 11.30
CA THR A 160 5.08 -2.13 12.63
C THR A 160 3.61 -2.48 12.62
N HIS A 161 2.94 -2.33 11.48
CA HIS A 161 1.52 -2.64 11.33
C HIS A 161 1.33 -3.70 10.24
N LEU A 162 0.70 -4.80 10.62
CA LEU A 162 0.32 -5.86 9.70
C LEU A 162 -1.17 -6.16 9.88
N ALA A 163 -1.91 -6.15 8.77
CA ALA A 163 -3.28 -6.62 8.71
C ALA A 163 -3.38 -7.74 7.66
N LEU A 164 -3.84 -8.91 8.09
CA LEU A 164 -4.06 -10.10 7.26
C LEU A 164 -5.54 -10.46 7.33
N LEU A 165 -6.29 -10.02 6.33
CA LEU A 165 -7.74 -9.97 6.39
C LEU A 165 -8.31 -11.01 5.42
N ASP A 166 -9.09 -11.98 5.91
CA ASP A 166 -9.65 -13.04 5.06
C ASP A 166 -8.59 -13.78 4.21
N ASP A 167 -7.40 -13.89 4.79
CA ASP A 167 -6.27 -14.62 4.24
C ASP A 167 -6.22 -16.03 4.85
N SER A 168 -5.83 -17.01 4.04
CA SER A 168 -5.64 -18.38 4.55
C SER A 168 -4.37 -18.45 5.38
N LEU A 169 -4.51 -18.52 6.71
CA LEU A 169 -3.41 -18.74 7.64
C LEU A 169 -3.57 -20.07 8.37
N GLU A 170 -2.43 -20.61 8.78
CA GLU A 170 -2.31 -21.82 9.60
C GLU A 170 -1.72 -21.44 10.96
N GLU A 171 -1.80 -22.34 11.94
CA GLU A 171 -1.36 -22.10 13.31
C GLU A 171 0.09 -21.62 13.41
N HIS A 172 1.01 -22.25 12.66
CA HIS A 172 2.43 -21.91 12.71
C HIS A 172 2.72 -20.51 12.15
N HIS A 173 1.89 -20.01 11.23
CA HIS A 173 1.99 -18.65 10.72
C HIS A 173 1.71 -17.63 11.82
N LEU A 174 0.68 -17.86 12.65
CA LEU A 174 0.36 -16.97 13.79
C LEU A 174 1.51 -16.96 14.80
N ILE A 175 2.02 -18.13 15.17
CA ILE A 175 3.15 -18.24 16.10
C ILE A 175 4.36 -17.46 15.56
N ALA A 176 4.67 -17.59 14.27
CA ALA A 176 5.77 -16.88 13.63
C ALA A 176 5.58 -15.36 13.65
N LEU A 177 4.37 -14.86 13.34
CA LEU A 177 4.03 -13.44 13.34
C LEU A 177 4.14 -12.81 14.73
N PHE A 178 3.69 -13.51 15.78
CA PHE A 178 3.86 -13.07 17.16
C PHE A 178 5.32 -13.08 17.62
N GLY A 179 6.18 -13.89 17.01
CA GLY A 179 7.63 -13.87 17.23
C GLY A 179 8.36 -12.67 16.58
N SER A 180 7.65 -11.82 15.84
CA SER A 180 8.23 -10.65 15.18
C SER A 180 8.80 -9.65 16.18
N GLN A 181 10.00 -9.16 15.89
CA GLN A 181 10.69 -8.15 16.70
C GLN A 181 10.23 -6.71 16.38
N SER A 182 9.73 -6.50 15.16
CA SER A 182 9.36 -5.19 14.64
C SER A 182 7.87 -4.89 14.77
N LEU A 183 7.00 -5.91 14.69
CA LEU A 183 5.55 -5.71 14.75
C LEU A 183 5.11 -5.10 16.09
N ARG A 184 4.11 -4.24 15.99
CA ARG A 184 3.44 -3.55 17.12
C ARG A 184 1.93 -3.69 17.03
N TYR A 185 1.40 -3.79 15.81
CA TYR A 185 -0.02 -3.99 15.55
C TYR A 185 -0.19 -5.15 14.59
N LEU A 186 -0.96 -6.15 15.01
CA LEU A 186 -1.31 -7.30 14.20
C LEU A 186 -2.83 -7.43 14.19
N THR A 187 -3.43 -7.30 13.02
CA THR A 187 -4.85 -7.58 12.81
C THR A 187 -4.98 -8.83 11.93
N VAL A 188 -5.81 -9.77 12.34
CA VAL A 188 -6.12 -10.96 11.53
C VAL A 188 -7.64 -11.11 11.45
N THR A 189 -8.21 -11.50 10.31
CA THR A 189 -9.66 -11.80 10.18
C THR A 189 -9.89 -13.09 9.41
N ASN A 190 -11.02 -13.76 9.70
CA ASN A 190 -11.55 -14.90 8.91
C ASN A 190 -10.54 -16.01 8.56
N THR A 191 -9.62 -16.27 9.48
CA THR A 191 -9.00 -17.59 9.60
C THR A 191 -10.00 -18.51 10.30
N VAL A 192 -9.75 -19.80 10.45
CA VAL A 192 -10.57 -20.70 11.29
C VAL A 192 -10.43 -20.29 12.76
N TYR A 193 -11.00 -19.12 13.08
CA TYR A 193 -10.76 -18.30 14.26
C TYR A 193 -11.15 -19.04 15.53
N SER A 194 -12.21 -19.85 15.42
CA SER A 194 -12.76 -20.66 16.51
C SER A 194 -11.74 -21.63 17.10
N ASP A 195 -10.82 -22.15 16.28
CA ASP A 195 -9.96 -23.26 16.68
C ASP A 195 -8.67 -22.76 17.34
N HIS A 196 -8.33 -21.47 17.14
CA HIS A 196 -7.08 -20.87 17.62
C HIS A 196 -7.25 -19.79 18.70
N LEU A 197 -8.46 -19.59 19.26
CA LEU A 197 -8.70 -18.55 20.29
C LEU A 197 -7.78 -18.70 21.51
N ASN A 198 -7.60 -19.94 22.00
CA ASN A 198 -6.73 -20.18 23.16
C ASN A 198 -5.27 -19.82 22.87
N LEU A 199 -4.77 -20.24 21.69
CA LEU A 199 -3.42 -19.89 21.24
C LEU A 199 -3.24 -18.37 21.15
N ILE A 200 -4.21 -17.65 20.58
CA ILE A 200 -4.13 -16.20 20.46
C ILE A 200 -4.06 -15.52 21.83
N GLU A 201 -4.86 -15.97 22.81
CA GLU A 201 -4.80 -15.41 24.16
C GLU A 201 -3.44 -15.70 24.85
N GLU A 202 -2.88 -16.89 24.65
CA GLU A 202 -1.51 -17.22 25.10
C GLU A 202 -0.44 -16.35 24.42
N LEU A 203 -0.58 -16.12 23.11
CA LEU A 203 0.34 -15.29 22.33
C LEU A 203 0.26 -13.82 22.73
N LYS A 204 -0.94 -13.27 22.95
CA LYS A 204 -1.15 -11.92 23.51
C LYS A 204 -0.47 -11.76 24.87
N HIS A 205 -0.56 -12.78 25.73
CA HIS A 205 0.07 -12.73 27.05
C HIS A 205 1.60 -12.80 26.96
N SER A 206 2.13 -13.63 26.06
CA SER A 206 3.58 -13.81 25.89
C SER A 206 4.26 -12.68 25.10
N GLN A 207 3.51 -11.93 24.28
CA GLN A 207 4.03 -10.84 23.44
C GLN A 207 3.22 -9.54 23.65
N PRO A 208 3.26 -8.94 24.85
CA PRO A 208 2.43 -7.78 25.20
C PRO A 208 2.78 -6.51 24.41
N GLN A 209 3.91 -6.50 23.69
CA GLN A 209 4.28 -5.40 22.80
C GLN A 209 3.47 -5.37 21.49
N ILE A 210 2.80 -6.48 21.15
CA ILE A 210 1.96 -6.58 19.96
C ILE A 210 0.51 -6.38 20.38
N VAL A 211 -0.07 -5.25 19.96
CA VAL A 211 -1.50 -5.01 20.02
C VAL A 211 -2.15 -5.89 18.95
N PHE A 212 -2.86 -6.91 19.40
CA PHE A 212 -3.54 -7.85 18.51
C PHE A 212 -5.04 -7.56 18.45
N ALA A 213 -5.56 -7.40 17.24
CA ALA A 213 -6.98 -7.30 16.96
C ALA A 213 -7.44 -8.51 16.13
N ALA A 214 -8.56 -9.10 16.56
CA ALA A 214 -9.28 -10.12 15.83
C ALA A 214 -10.65 -9.58 15.48
N GLU A 215 -10.92 -9.42 14.19
CA GLU A 215 -12.25 -9.03 13.72
C GLU A 215 -12.88 -10.22 13.00
N SER A 216 -14.09 -10.59 13.40
CA SER A 216 -14.94 -11.44 12.58
C SER A 216 -15.70 -10.54 11.62
N PHE A 217 -15.28 -10.45 10.36
CA PHE A 217 -16.17 -9.91 9.35
C PHE A 217 -17.31 -10.90 9.15
N GLY A 218 -18.50 -10.55 9.65
CA GLY A 218 -19.72 -11.16 9.12
C GLY A 218 -19.85 -10.73 7.66
N ASP A 219 -20.33 -11.61 6.79
CA ASP A 219 -20.43 -11.46 5.33
C ASP A 219 -21.26 -10.25 4.80
N ASN A 220 -21.44 -9.19 5.58
CA ASN A 220 -22.24 -8.03 5.23
C ASN A 220 -21.47 -6.74 5.53
N GLU A 221 -20.60 -6.32 4.63
CA GLU A 221 -20.53 -4.90 4.24
C GLU A 221 -20.07 -4.79 2.77
N PRO A 222 -20.70 -3.90 1.98
CA PRO A 222 -20.68 -3.91 0.52
C PRO A 222 -19.37 -3.46 -0.13
#